data_AF-A0A2V7JVF1-F1
#
_entry.id   AF-A0A2V7JVF1-F1
#
_cell.length_a   1.000
_cell.length_b   1.000
_cell.length_c   1.000
_cell.angle_alpha   90.00
_cell.angle_beta   90.00
_cell.angle_gamma   90.00
#
_symmetry.space_group_name_H-M   'P 1'
#
loop_
_entity.id
_entity.type
_entity.pdbx_description
1 polymer ?
#
loop_
_entity_poly.entity_id
_entity_poly.type
_entity_poly.pdbx_seq_one_letter_code
_entity_poly.pdbx_strand_id
1 'polypeptide(L)'
;MRPLVARLGVLALIAAVACQAAQAPGPSPSPGTSSVAASGLGSPAPSPTVSYPVREGTCAMRVSESFTLANDLTCAGDGMVVVSDNVTVDLGGHTLTGPGMGPQTWPLPQLDSVGVRVGGHTGVTIRNGKTTAFSTGIYFIDMVSSSVESVTTLRNRFGFYIHASQKITVKDSDVEFNIYGLHLQNSDDCVLVNNLLARQTYNSPGGYGLYLYASSRNRITDNTIDSNINWGIWFSDAKENVIFHNNVVGNNPPVSDNTEGSNVWYDKQTKEGNWWADYKGKDADNDSIGDTPYPILGPGGMVDPYPFVAKDGWKTKRRSTIDHYEPAAARPPRGVTIVALVGGAVQSMRPGDTRASAMLAADSKNVRQIALGTDERTVYSSVDRVVVAQDVVTGETKTKQGVTVDGVVAANRDGHSVMVVGKTGAEQIDLVTGQAEYFDYHGSAESLAPSYKHNHVFVATENGIDLLYLNLGGRTPYTIPLDGEPTAMVMAGSGTRIYAAIAGRRLVDVVDTEQYAVVDRIVTDVFPTSLAISPREDTLYVGSANGAEAVTIRDRSVVSSAAFLGSVVDLAVSPNGDQLYVALAGLSHAIAVLDAPHLRVAHVIELDNDPSRILVASY
;
A
#
# COMPACT_ATOMS: atom_id res chain seq x y z
N MET A 1 -2.27 -52.65 -39.61
CA MET A 1 -3.34 -52.42 -40.60
C MET A 1 -3.84 -50.99 -40.45
N ARG A 2 -3.67 -50.17 -41.50
CA ARG A 2 -4.29 -48.83 -41.73
C ARG A 2 -5.74 -49.03 -42.24
N PRO A 3 -6.63 -48.00 -42.39
CA PRO A 3 -6.39 -46.56 -42.61
C PRO A 3 -7.22 -45.62 -41.69
N LEU A 4 -6.95 -44.31 -41.47
CA LEU A 4 -6.60 -43.13 -42.28
C LEU A 4 -7.79 -42.51 -43.04
N VAL A 5 -8.41 -41.47 -42.47
CA VAL A 5 -9.02 -40.34 -43.21
C VAL A 5 -8.84 -39.06 -42.40
N ALA A 6 -8.22 -38.07 -43.04
CA ALA A 6 -8.00 -36.71 -42.57
C ALA A 6 -9.12 -35.77 -43.05
N ARG A 7 -9.39 -34.69 -42.31
CA ARG A 7 -9.86 -33.42 -42.88
C ARG A 7 -9.25 -32.24 -42.13
N LEU A 8 -8.35 -31.53 -42.82
CA LEU A 8 -7.96 -30.15 -42.54
C LEU A 8 -9.12 -29.23 -42.92
N GLY A 9 -9.46 -28.30 -42.03
CA GLY A 9 -10.26 -27.11 -42.34
C GLY A 9 -9.36 -25.88 -42.29
N VAL A 10 -9.02 -25.35 -43.46
CA VAL A 10 -8.40 -24.03 -43.64
C VAL A 10 -9.53 -22.99 -43.61
N LEU A 11 -9.50 -22.06 -42.66
CA LEU A 11 -10.29 -20.83 -42.74
C LEU A 11 -9.34 -19.66 -43.03
N ALA A 12 -9.35 -19.22 -44.27
CA ALA A 12 -8.79 -17.93 -44.68
C ALA A 12 -9.79 -16.83 -44.27
N LEU A 13 -9.38 -15.88 -43.43
CA LEU A 13 -10.12 -14.64 -43.23
C LEU A 13 -9.50 -13.56 -44.12
N ILE A 14 -10.27 -13.15 -45.13
CA ILE A 14 -9.96 -12.09 -46.07
C ILE A 14 -10.13 -10.74 -45.37
N ALA A 15 -9.09 -9.92 -45.39
CA ALA A 15 -9.16 -8.52 -45.01
C ALA A 15 -9.95 -7.73 -46.07
N ALA A 16 -11.12 -7.22 -45.70
CA ALA A 16 -11.86 -6.25 -46.50
C ALA A 16 -11.57 -4.84 -45.96
N VAL A 17 -10.72 -4.11 -46.69
CA VAL A 17 -10.50 -2.68 -46.53
C VAL A 17 -11.72 -1.96 -47.12
N ALA A 18 -12.49 -1.28 -46.28
CA ALA A 18 -13.54 -0.38 -46.73
C ALA A 18 -13.00 1.06 -46.75
N CYS A 19 -12.74 1.55 -47.96
CA CYS A 19 -12.61 2.97 -48.26
C CYS A 19 -13.94 3.67 -47.97
N GLN A 20 -13.92 4.71 -47.12
CA GLN A 20 -14.94 5.77 -47.16
C GLN A 20 -14.26 7.10 -47.44
N ALA A 21 -14.75 7.73 -48.50
CA ALA A 21 -14.25 8.95 -49.09
C ALA A 21 -14.54 10.17 -48.20
N ALA A 22 -13.54 11.05 -48.14
CA ALA A 22 -13.64 12.37 -47.53
C ALA A 22 -14.65 13.26 -48.28
N GLN A 23 -15.53 13.91 -47.53
CA GLN A 23 -16.32 15.05 -48.02
C GLN A 23 -15.76 16.35 -47.44
N ALA A 24 -15.65 17.36 -48.30
CA ALA A 24 -15.06 18.66 -48.04
C ALA A 24 -15.92 19.53 -47.08
N PRO A 25 -15.31 20.45 -46.30
CA PRO A 25 -16.05 21.36 -45.44
C PRO A 25 -16.60 22.56 -46.23
N GLY A 26 -17.90 22.84 -46.06
CA GLY A 26 -18.56 24.06 -46.53
C GLY A 26 -18.32 25.26 -45.58
N PRO A 27 -18.58 26.50 -46.05
CA PRO A 27 -18.08 27.72 -45.39
C PRO A 27 -18.92 28.17 -44.19
N SER A 28 -18.22 28.73 -43.20
CA SER A 28 -18.75 29.36 -41.99
C SER A 28 -19.62 30.59 -42.27
N PRO A 29 -20.72 30.83 -41.51
CA PRO A 29 -21.34 32.14 -41.42
C PRO A 29 -20.82 32.93 -40.20
N SER A 30 -20.60 34.23 -40.42
CA SER A 30 -20.17 35.24 -39.45
C SER A 30 -21.30 35.63 -38.45
N PRO A 31 -20.97 36.28 -37.31
CA PRO A 31 -21.86 36.36 -36.16
C PRO A 31 -22.93 37.46 -36.30
N GLY A 32 -24.19 37.07 -36.21
CA GLY A 32 -25.34 37.96 -36.04
C GLY A 32 -25.69 38.12 -34.56
N THR A 33 -25.80 39.37 -34.13
CA THR A 33 -26.26 39.80 -32.82
C THR A 33 -27.69 39.32 -32.55
N SER A 34 -27.89 38.59 -31.45
CA SER A 34 -29.21 38.46 -30.82
C SER A 34 -29.07 38.40 -29.30
N SER A 35 -29.65 39.39 -28.65
CA SER A 35 -29.82 39.50 -27.21
C SER A 35 -30.80 38.42 -26.74
N VAL A 36 -30.36 37.55 -25.83
CA VAL A 36 -31.26 36.65 -25.10
C VAL A 36 -31.23 37.04 -23.63
N ALA A 37 -32.44 37.32 -23.13
CA ALA A 37 -32.73 37.75 -21.78
C ALA A 37 -32.31 36.71 -20.73
N ALA A 38 -31.93 37.22 -19.56
CA ALA A 38 -31.61 36.43 -18.38
C ALA A 38 -32.80 35.57 -17.94
N SER A 39 -32.66 34.25 -18.05
CA SER A 39 -33.47 33.28 -17.31
C SER A 39 -32.69 32.84 -16.08
N GLY A 40 -33.19 33.22 -14.89
CA GLY A 40 -32.62 32.80 -13.61
C GLY A 40 -32.59 31.28 -13.50
N LEU A 41 -31.45 30.75 -13.09
CA LEU A 41 -31.28 29.36 -12.64
C LEU A 41 -32.06 29.19 -11.34
N GLY A 42 -33.28 28.64 -11.44
CA GLY A 42 -33.99 28.10 -10.29
C GLY A 42 -33.24 26.90 -9.75
N SER A 43 -33.11 26.82 -8.42
CA SER A 43 -32.61 25.64 -7.70
C SER A 43 -33.31 24.38 -8.20
N PRO A 44 -32.61 23.22 -8.28
CA PRO A 44 -33.26 21.97 -8.64
C PRO A 44 -34.37 21.69 -7.62
N ALA A 45 -35.58 21.45 -8.13
CA ALA A 45 -36.69 21.02 -7.30
C ALA A 45 -36.27 19.74 -6.53
N PRO A 46 -36.57 19.63 -5.23
CA PRO A 46 -36.24 18.42 -4.48
C PRO A 46 -36.89 17.21 -5.14
N SER A 47 -36.09 16.16 -5.38
CA SER A 47 -36.59 14.87 -5.85
C SER A 47 -37.74 14.40 -4.94
N PRO A 48 -38.80 13.80 -5.50
CA PRO A 48 -39.92 13.31 -4.69
C PRO A 48 -39.42 12.34 -3.63
N THR A 49 -39.76 12.58 -2.37
CA THR A 49 -39.44 11.70 -1.25
C THR A 49 -40.22 10.40 -1.43
N VAL A 50 -39.53 9.34 -1.86
CA VAL A 50 -40.09 7.98 -1.88
C VAL A 50 -40.37 7.57 -0.43
N SER A 51 -41.64 7.34 -0.10
CA SER A 51 -42.09 6.88 1.21
C SER A 51 -42.26 5.36 1.19
N TYR A 52 -41.63 4.65 2.13
CA TYR A 52 -41.77 3.21 2.30
C TYR A 52 -42.74 2.86 3.44
N PRO A 53 -43.29 1.64 3.47
CA PRO A 53 -44.07 1.17 4.62
C PRO A 53 -43.25 1.27 5.90
N VAL A 54 -43.82 1.88 6.94
CA VAL A 54 -43.19 1.97 8.26
C VAL A 54 -43.46 0.67 9.03
N ARG A 55 -42.43 0.05 9.61
CA ARG A 55 -42.58 -1.15 10.46
C ARG A 55 -41.58 -1.18 11.60
N GLU A 56 -42.01 -1.78 12.71
CA GLU A 56 -41.15 -2.12 13.83
C GLU A 56 -40.11 -3.17 13.39
N GLY A 57 -38.85 -2.92 13.73
CA GLY A 57 -37.73 -3.83 13.51
C GLY A 57 -37.48 -4.74 14.69
N THR A 58 -36.78 -5.85 14.43
CA THR A 58 -36.23 -6.73 15.47
C THR A 58 -34.78 -7.07 15.11
N CYS A 59 -33.96 -7.40 16.11
CA CYS A 59 -32.58 -7.83 15.88
C CYS A 59 -32.54 -9.11 15.02
N ALA A 60 -31.53 -9.21 14.16
CA ALA A 60 -31.38 -10.24 13.13
C ALA A 60 -32.58 -10.36 12.17
N MET A 61 -33.42 -9.32 12.04
CA MET A 61 -34.52 -9.31 11.07
C MET A 61 -33.97 -9.54 9.65
N ARG A 62 -34.57 -10.50 8.95
CA ARG A 62 -34.30 -10.74 7.52
C ARG A 62 -35.19 -9.82 6.69
N VAL A 63 -34.57 -8.96 5.90
CA VAL A 63 -35.25 -7.92 5.14
C VAL A 63 -35.31 -8.30 3.66
N SER A 64 -36.51 -8.54 3.16
CA SER A 64 -36.76 -8.88 1.75
C SER A 64 -37.57 -7.81 0.99
N GLU A 65 -38.07 -6.79 1.69
CA GLU A 65 -38.90 -5.73 1.11
C GLU A 65 -38.51 -4.37 1.71
N SER A 66 -38.59 -3.33 0.87
CA SER A 66 -38.27 -1.95 1.25
C SER A 66 -39.19 -1.44 2.37
N PHE A 67 -38.62 -0.75 3.34
CA PHE A 67 -39.37 -0.23 4.48
C PHE A 67 -38.62 0.92 5.18
N THR A 68 -39.35 1.60 6.05
CA THR A 68 -38.79 2.54 7.02
C THR A 68 -38.90 1.94 8.43
N LEU A 69 -37.78 1.87 9.16
CA LEU A 69 -37.73 1.42 10.54
C LEU A 69 -38.46 2.40 11.47
N ALA A 70 -39.21 1.89 12.44
CA ALA A 70 -40.03 2.69 13.35
C ALA A 70 -39.44 2.87 14.77
N ASN A 71 -38.37 2.15 15.08
CA ASN A 71 -37.83 2.06 16.44
C ASN A 71 -36.32 1.84 16.48
N ASP A 72 -35.69 2.24 17.57
CA ASP A 72 -34.30 1.90 17.87
C ASP A 72 -34.16 0.41 18.21
N LEU A 73 -32.97 -0.14 17.96
CA LEU A 73 -32.62 -1.53 18.26
C LEU A 73 -31.37 -1.62 19.13
N THR A 74 -31.39 -2.55 20.10
CA THR A 74 -30.21 -2.95 20.88
C THR A 74 -30.05 -4.46 20.74
N CYS A 75 -28.97 -4.88 20.08
CA CYS A 75 -28.79 -6.25 19.62
C CYS A 75 -27.59 -6.92 20.28
N ALA A 76 -27.74 -8.22 20.57
CA ALA A 76 -26.66 -9.06 21.09
C ALA A 76 -25.75 -9.63 19.97
N GLY A 77 -26.11 -9.40 18.71
CA GLY A 77 -25.44 -9.86 17.49
C GLY A 77 -25.81 -8.92 16.33
N ASP A 78 -26.10 -9.46 15.16
CA ASP A 78 -26.50 -8.66 14.00
C ASP A 78 -27.80 -7.84 14.25
N GLY A 79 -27.83 -6.62 13.74
CA GLY A 79 -29.01 -5.77 13.71
C GLY A 79 -30.02 -6.22 12.65
N MET A 80 -29.63 -6.12 11.39
CA MET A 80 -30.46 -6.52 10.23
C MET A 80 -29.65 -7.24 9.17
N VAL A 81 -30.31 -8.17 8.47
CA VAL A 81 -29.73 -8.90 7.33
C VAL A 81 -30.62 -8.73 6.12
N VAL A 82 -30.13 -8.04 5.09
CA VAL A 82 -30.87 -7.88 3.83
C VAL A 82 -30.64 -9.11 2.94
N VAL A 83 -31.74 -9.64 2.39
CA VAL A 83 -31.77 -10.94 1.71
C VAL A 83 -32.42 -10.90 0.33
N SER A 84 -32.59 -9.71 -0.23
CA SER A 84 -33.22 -9.51 -1.54
C SER A 84 -32.66 -8.29 -2.25
N ASP A 85 -32.67 -8.36 -3.59
CA ASP A 85 -32.26 -7.26 -4.45
C ASP A 85 -33.30 -6.14 -4.48
N ASN A 86 -32.86 -4.94 -4.88
CA ASN A 86 -33.72 -3.78 -5.11
C ASN A 86 -34.53 -3.36 -3.86
N VAL A 87 -33.93 -3.55 -2.69
CA VAL A 87 -34.52 -3.21 -1.40
C VAL A 87 -33.91 -1.94 -0.84
N THR A 88 -34.76 -1.04 -0.35
CA THR A 88 -34.33 0.09 0.47
C THR A 88 -34.64 -0.15 1.94
N VAL A 89 -33.60 -0.16 2.77
CA VAL A 89 -33.71 -0.10 4.23
C VAL A 89 -33.49 1.35 4.64
N ASP A 90 -34.58 2.05 4.86
CA ASP A 90 -34.56 3.36 5.49
C ASP A 90 -34.60 3.16 7.01
N LEU A 91 -33.54 3.51 7.70
CA LEU A 91 -33.45 3.37 9.15
C LEU A 91 -34.29 4.43 9.88
N GLY A 92 -34.96 5.36 9.19
CA GLY A 92 -35.93 6.28 9.78
C GLY A 92 -35.34 7.28 10.78
N GLY A 93 -34.03 7.49 10.77
CA GLY A 93 -33.30 8.26 11.79
C GLY A 93 -33.01 7.48 13.07
N HIS A 94 -33.41 6.20 13.15
CA HIS A 94 -33.22 5.35 14.32
C HIS A 94 -31.80 4.83 14.48
N THR A 95 -31.48 4.44 15.71
CA THR A 95 -30.17 3.90 16.10
C THR A 95 -30.24 2.39 16.27
N LEU A 96 -29.32 1.69 15.61
CA LEU A 96 -28.98 0.30 15.87
C LEU A 96 -27.74 0.29 16.77
N THR A 97 -27.84 -0.39 17.90
CA THR A 97 -26.76 -0.54 18.89
C THR A 97 -26.36 -2.00 19.00
N GLY A 98 -25.08 -2.28 18.83
CA GLY A 98 -24.51 -3.62 18.93
C GLY A 98 -24.01 -3.95 20.35
N PRO A 99 -23.51 -5.19 20.55
CA PRO A 99 -23.04 -5.68 21.84
C PRO A 99 -21.66 -5.12 22.26
N GLY A 100 -21.02 -4.33 21.39
CA GLY A 100 -19.64 -3.90 21.48
C GLY A 100 -18.85 -4.28 20.22
N MET A 101 -17.66 -3.70 20.05
CA MET A 101 -16.78 -3.97 18.90
C MET A 101 -16.27 -5.42 18.83
N GLY A 102 -16.51 -6.21 19.89
CA GLY A 102 -15.93 -7.53 20.10
C GLY A 102 -14.47 -7.46 20.61
N PRO A 103 -13.86 -8.61 20.93
CA PRO A 103 -12.42 -8.68 21.15
C PRO A 103 -11.62 -8.09 19.97
N GLN A 104 -10.31 -7.98 20.14
CA GLN A 104 -9.45 -7.64 19.02
C GLN A 104 -9.08 -8.94 18.30
N THR A 105 -9.85 -9.34 17.28
CA THR A 105 -9.47 -10.45 16.40
C THR A 105 -8.63 -9.92 15.24
N TRP A 106 -7.35 -10.24 15.27
CA TRP A 106 -6.42 -10.10 14.14
C TRP A 106 -6.09 -11.49 13.63
N PRO A 107 -5.98 -11.72 12.30
CA PRO A 107 -5.99 -10.74 11.19
C PRO A 107 -7.32 -10.56 10.47
N LEU A 108 -8.31 -11.43 10.71
CA LEU A 108 -9.59 -11.39 10.01
C LEU A 108 -10.47 -10.27 10.57
N PRO A 109 -11.17 -9.49 9.71
CA PRO A 109 -12.10 -8.48 10.18
C PRO A 109 -13.14 -9.15 11.08
N GLN A 110 -13.33 -8.59 12.27
CA GLN A 110 -14.34 -9.12 13.18
C GLN A 110 -15.73 -8.82 12.62
N LEU A 111 -16.48 -9.86 12.31
CA LEU A 111 -17.83 -9.75 11.72
C LEU A 111 -18.90 -10.41 12.61
N ASP A 112 -18.60 -10.68 13.89
CA ASP A 112 -19.50 -11.34 14.84
C ASP A 112 -20.79 -10.55 15.09
N SER A 113 -20.73 -9.22 14.96
CA SER A 113 -21.88 -8.34 15.08
C SER A 113 -21.83 -7.25 14.01
N VAL A 114 -22.90 -7.16 13.22
CA VAL A 114 -23.04 -6.18 12.15
C VAL A 114 -24.36 -5.42 12.29
N GLY A 115 -24.31 -4.09 12.19
CA GLY A 115 -25.52 -3.25 12.24
C GLY A 115 -26.47 -3.59 11.10
N VAL A 116 -26.01 -3.43 9.86
CA VAL A 116 -26.73 -3.91 8.66
C VAL A 116 -25.79 -4.70 7.76
N ARG A 117 -26.11 -5.97 7.54
CA ARG A 117 -25.36 -6.90 6.69
C ARG A 117 -26.08 -7.12 5.37
N VAL A 118 -25.36 -6.99 4.26
CA VAL A 118 -25.86 -7.29 2.92
C VAL A 118 -24.79 -8.06 2.15
N GLY A 119 -25.15 -9.21 1.58
CA GLY A 119 -24.22 -10.08 0.87
C GLY A 119 -24.80 -10.64 -0.42
N GLY A 120 -24.11 -10.46 -1.55
CA GLY A 120 -24.47 -11.09 -2.83
C GLY A 120 -25.71 -10.51 -3.52
N HIS A 121 -25.98 -9.21 -3.34
CA HIS A 121 -27.19 -8.55 -3.81
C HIS A 121 -26.92 -7.32 -4.68
N THR A 122 -27.95 -6.88 -5.41
CA THR A 122 -27.90 -5.68 -6.26
C THR A 122 -29.01 -4.69 -5.94
N GLY A 123 -28.78 -3.40 -6.20
CA GLY A 123 -29.81 -2.37 -6.05
C GLY A 123 -30.25 -2.12 -4.60
N VAL A 124 -29.43 -2.49 -3.61
CA VAL A 124 -29.77 -2.29 -2.20
C VAL A 124 -29.36 -0.90 -1.76
N THR A 125 -30.26 -0.19 -1.08
CA THR A 125 -29.96 1.12 -0.47
C THR A 125 -30.15 1.03 1.04
N ILE A 126 -29.12 1.36 1.81
CA ILE A 126 -29.23 1.58 3.27
C ILE A 126 -29.14 3.07 3.52
N ARG A 127 -30.11 3.65 4.23
CA ARG A 127 -30.14 5.10 4.41
C ARG A 127 -30.68 5.58 5.75
N ASN A 128 -30.36 6.83 6.06
CA ASN A 128 -31.04 7.65 7.08
C ASN A 128 -31.12 6.98 8.46
N GLY A 129 -29.99 6.86 9.16
CA GLY A 129 -29.98 6.36 10.54
C GLY A 129 -28.58 6.15 11.07
N LYS A 130 -28.48 5.46 12.21
CA LYS A 130 -27.22 5.34 12.94
C LYS A 130 -26.90 3.89 13.32
N THR A 131 -25.62 3.52 13.23
CA THR A 131 -25.09 2.27 13.80
C THR A 131 -23.99 2.55 14.81
N THR A 132 -23.99 1.85 15.94
CA THR A 132 -22.95 2.02 16.97
C THR A 132 -22.67 0.74 17.74
N ALA A 133 -21.44 0.62 18.26
CA ALA A 133 -21.01 -0.50 19.09
C ALA A 133 -21.13 -1.87 18.40
N PHE A 134 -20.94 -1.95 17.09
CA PHE A 134 -20.81 -3.19 16.35
C PHE A 134 -19.35 -3.48 15.98
N SER A 135 -19.07 -4.74 15.63
CA SER A 135 -17.83 -5.08 14.93
C SER A 135 -17.79 -4.43 13.54
N THR A 136 -18.91 -4.33 12.84
CA THR A 136 -19.06 -3.49 11.64
C THR A 136 -20.40 -2.75 11.63
N GLY A 137 -20.40 -1.45 11.38
CA GLY A 137 -21.63 -0.67 11.27
C GLY A 137 -22.49 -1.11 10.08
N ILE A 138 -21.98 -0.89 8.87
CA ILE A 138 -22.58 -1.40 7.62
C ILE A 138 -21.57 -2.28 6.90
N TYR A 139 -21.98 -3.51 6.56
CA TYR A 139 -21.15 -4.46 5.83
C TYR A 139 -21.78 -4.84 4.51
N PHE A 140 -21.13 -4.45 3.41
CA PHE A 140 -21.46 -4.87 2.05
C PHE A 140 -20.39 -5.86 1.57
N ILE A 141 -20.83 -7.05 1.15
CA ILE A 141 -19.96 -8.06 0.54
C ILE A 141 -20.59 -8.56 -0.77
N ASP A 142 -19.79 -8.70 -1.83
CA ASP A 142 -20.25 -9.19 -3.13
C ASP A 142 -21.45 -8.40 -3.69
N MET A 143 -21.45 -7.08 -3.49
CA MET A 143 -22.56 -6.19 -3.85
C MET A 143 -22.35 -5.54 -5.22
N VAL A 144 -23.46 -5.25 -5.92
CA VAL A 144 -23.43 -4.51 -7.18
C VAL A 144 -24.45 -3.36 -7.16
N SER A 145 -24.09 -2.21 -7.73
CA SER A 145 -25.04 -1.10 -8.00
C SER A 145 -25.95 -0.77 -6.82
N SER A 146 -25.34 -0.54 -5.65
CA SER A 146 -26.01 -0.36 -4.36
C SER A 146 -25.51 0.91 -3.67
N SER A 147 -26.19 1.37 -2.62
CA SER A 147 -25.83 2.63 -1.96
C SER A 147 -25.96 2.63 -0.43
N VAL A 148 -25.13 3.47 0.19
CA VAL A 148 -25.23 3.90 1.59
C VAL A 148 -25.38 5.42 1.61
N GLU A 149 -26.48 5.92 2.19
CA GLU A 149 -26.86 7.33 2.05
C GLU A 149 -27.30 7.93 3.39
N SER A 150 -26.69 9.02 3.84
CA SER A 150 -27.09 9.69 5.10
C SER A 150 -27.10 8.75 6.31
N VAL A 151 -26.07 7.92 6.43
CA VAL A 151 -25.89 7.00 7.56
C VAL A 151 -24.76 7.52 8.45
N THR A 152 -25.00 7.53 9.76
CA THR A 152 -23.98 7.79 10.76
C THR A 152 -23.45 6.48 11.34
N THR A 153 -22.13 6.30 11.37
CA THR A 153 -21.49 5.18 12.07
C THR A 153 -20.57 5.71 13.17
N LEU A 154 -20.72 5.15 14.37
CA LEU A 154 -20.05 5.65 15.57
C LEU A 154 -19.51 4.51 16.42
N ARG A 155 -18.22 4.54 16.78
CA ARG A 155 -17.63 3.58 17.76
C ARG A 155 -17.85 2.11 17.37
N ASN A 156 -17.75 1.83 16.09
CA ASN A 156 -17.66 0.47 15.56
C ASN A 156 -16.20 0.12 15.30
N ARG A 157 -15.88 -1.18 15.15
CA ARG A 157 -14.54 -1.54 14.65
C ARG A 157 -14.39 -1.13 13.20
N PHE A 158 -15.34 -1.44 12.33
CA PHE A 158 -15.46 -0.82 11.01
C PHE A 158 -16.70 0.06 10.96
N GLY A 159 -16.57 1.31 10.54
CA GLY A 159 -17.73 2.16 10.25
C GLY A 159 -18.50 1.61 9.05
N PHE A 160 -17.87 1.72 7.88
CA PHE A 160 -18.32 1.06 6.65
C PHE A 160 -17.24 0.12 6.14
N TYR A 161 -17.62 -1.12 5.86
CA TYR A 161 -16.76 -2.09 5.21
C TYR A 161 -17.42 -2.58 3.92
N ILE A 162 -16.79 -2.25 2.80
CA ILE A 162 -17.25 -2.61 1.46
C ILE A 162 -16.22 -3.55 0.87
N HIS A 163 -16.62 -4.79 0.67
CA HIS A 163 -15.74 -5.88 0.29
C HIS A 163 -16.22 -6.53 -1.01
N ALA A 164 -15.29 -6.79 -1.94
CA ALA A 164 -15.56 -7.52 -3.18
C ALA A 164 -16.78 -6.98 -3.97
N SER A 165 -16.97 -5.66 -3.97
CA SER A 165 -18.20 -5.03 -4.49
C SER A 165 -17.92 -4.08 -5.65
N GLN A 166 -18.93 -3.82 -6.47
CA GLN A 166 -18.80 -2.95 -7.64
C GLN A 166 -19.90 -1.90 -7.72
N LYS A 167 -19.56 -0.70 -8.19
CA LYS A 167 -20.54 0.38 -8.43
C LYS A 167 -21.33 0.76 -7.17
N ILE A 168 -20.63 0.82 -6.04
CA ILE A 168 -21.24 1.24 -4.77
C ILE A 168 -21.15 2.76 -4.63
N THR A 169 -22.25 3.40 -4.24
CA THR A 169 -22.26 4.82 -3.89
C THR A 169 -22.36 5.00 -2.38
N VAL A 170 -21.39 5.67 -1.78
CA VAL A 170 -21.46 6.10 -0.37
C VAL A 170 -21.53 7.62 -0.37
N LYS A 171 -22.61 8.18 0.16
CA LYS A 171 -22.80 9.63 0.15
C LYS A 171 -23.47 10.19 1.39
N ASP A 172 -23.20 11.47 1.62
CA ASP A 172 -23.85 12.30 2.63
C ASP A 172 -23.80 11.68 4.04
N SER A 173 -22.77 10.88 4.33
CA SER A 173 -22.68 10.03 5.51
C SER A 173 -21.56 10.45 6.46
N ASP A 174 -21.78 10.21 7.76
CA ASP A 174 -20.86 10.57 8.84
C ASP A 174 -20.22 9.32 9.45
N VAL A 175 -18.91 9.19 9.36
CA VAL A 175 -18.15 8.02 9.81
C VAL A 175 -17.14 8.47 10.86
N GLU A 176 -17.53 8.36 12.13
CA GLU A 176 -16.77 8.97 13.22
C GLU A 176 -16.43 8.01 14.36
N PHE A 177 -15.28 8.23 14.99
CA PHE A 177 -14.85 7.51 16.20
C PHE A 177 -14.84 5.98 16.10
N ASN A 178 -14.73 5.43 14.90
CA ASN A 178 -14.54 4.00 14.66
C ASN A 178 -13.03 3.64 14.78
N ILE A 179 -12.71 2.34 14.74
CA ILE A 179 -11.32 1.90 14.57
C ILE A 179 -10.91 2.12 13.12
N TYR A 180 -11.67 1.56 12.17
CA TYR A 180 -11.60 1.84 10.74
C TYR A 180 -12.77 2.73 10.35
N GLY A 181 -12.50 3.79 9.60
CA GLY A 181 -13.54 4.65 9.04
C GLY A 181 -14.29 3.94 7.91
N LEU A 182 -13.96 4.33 6.68
CA LEU A 182 -14.51 3.75 5.46
C LEU A 182 -13.43 2.88 4.80
N HIS A 183 -13.65 1.57 4.74
CA HIS A 183 -12.73 0.61 4.12
C HIS A 183 -13.35 0.01 2.85
N LEU A 184 -12.71 0.26 1.71
CA LEU A 184 -12.96 -0.42 0.43
C LEU A 184 -11.89 -1.49 0.22
N GLN A 185 -12.31 -2.73 0.09
CA GLN A 185 -11.44 -3.87 -0.17
C GLN A 185 -11.90 -4.60 -1.41
N ASN A 186 -10.99 -4.82 -2.36
CA ASN A 186 -11.28 -5.52 -3.62
C ASN A 186 -12.55 -4.97 -4.31
N SER A 187 -12.76 -3.65 -4.23
CA SER A 187 -14.00 -3.02 -4.65
C SER A 187 -13.75 -1.93 -5.68
N ASP A 188 -14.51 -2.00 -6.78
CA ASP A 188 -14.22 -1.24 -7.98
C ASP A 188 -15.39 -0.34 -8.40
N ASP A 189 -15.06 0.69 -9.18
CA ASP A 189 -16.05 1.56 -9.83
C ASP A 189 -17.02 2.24 -8.84
N CYS A 190 -16.59 2.43 -7.59
CA CYS A 190 -17.39 3.04 -6.53
C CYS A 190 -17.28 4.58 -6.55
N VAL A 191 -18.28 5.25 -5.97
CA VAL A 191 -18.34 6.70 -5.80
C VAL A 191 -18.50 7.03 -4.33
N LEU A 192 -17.51 7.71 -3.75
CA LEU A 192 -17.54 8.20 -2.38
C LEU A 192 -17.64 9.72 -2.42
N VAL A 193 -18.81 10.27 -2.06
CA VAL A 193 -19.09 11.69 -2.23
C VAL A 193 -19.73 12.36 -1.02
N ASN A 194 -19.25 13.55 -0.64
CA ASN A 194 -19.84 14.35 0.43
C ASN A 194 -19.95 13.61 1.78
N ASN A 195 -18.94 12.82 2.15
CA ASN A 195 -18.88 12.13 3.44
C ASN A 195 -17.95 12.85 4.42
N LEU A 196 -18.25 12.74 5.71
CA LEU A 196 -17.35 13.09 6.80
C LEU A 196 -16.68 11.83 7.33
N LEU A 197 -15.35 11.73 7.19
CA LEU A 197 -14.55 10.60 7.66
C LEU A 197 -13.58 11.09 8.75
N ALA A 198 -14.01 11.05 10.02
CA ALA A 198 -13.34 11.82 11.07
C ALA A 198 -13.07 11.09 12.38
N ARG A 199 -11.96 11.44 13.04
CA ARG A 199 -11.64 11.05 14.43
C ARG A 199 -11.60 9.54 14.67
N GLN A 200 -11.11 8.74 13.72
CA GLN A 200 -10.84 7.33 14.00
C GLN A 200 -9.78 7.18 15.10
N THR A 201 -9.91 6.15 15.95
CA THR A 201 -9.38 6.21 17.33
C THR A 201 -8.25 5.24 17.68
N TYR A 202 -7.83 4.34 16.77
CA TYR A 202 -6.83 3.33 17.06
C TYR A 202 -5.70 3.32 16.03
N ASN A 203 -4.45 3.55 16.45
CA ASN A 203 -3.35 3.84 15.52
C ASN A 203 -3.03 2.69 14.56
N SER A 204 -2.88 1.45 15.05
CA SER A 204 -2.71 0.33 14.14
C SER A 204 -2.98 -0.98 14.85
N PRO A 205 -3.66 -1.93 14.19
CA PRO A 205 -4.25 -1.78 12.85
C PRO A 205 -5.59 -1.02 12.89
N GLY A 206 -5.69 0.02 12.07
CA GLY A 206 -6.83 0.95 12.04
C GLY A 206 -6.40 2.43 12.01
N GLY A 207 -7.34 3.28 12.41
CA GLY A 207 -7.11 4.71 12.58
C GLY A 207 -7.23 5.50 11.28
N TYR A 208 -7.61 4.82 10.19
CA TYR A 208 -7.74 5.39 8.87
C TYR A 208 -9.08 6.09 8.68
N GLY A 209 -9.09 7.31 8.14
CA GLY A 209 -10.32 7.94 7.69
C GLY A 209 -10.91 7.18 6.50
N LEU A 210 -10.10 7.04 5.45
CA LEU A 210 -10.40 6.29 4.23
C LEU A 210 -9.28 5.29 3.93
N TYR A 211 -9.62 4.02 3.80
CA TYR A 211 -8.69 2.97 3.39
C TYR A 211 -9.18 2.27 2.12
N LEU A 212 -8.35 2.24 1.08
CA LEU A 212 -8.56 1.45 -0.13
C LEU A 212 -7.50 0.37 -0.26
N TYR A 213 -7.95 -0.87 -0.42
CA TYR A 213 -7.11 -2.04 -0.62
C TYR A 213 -7.49 -2.79 -1.88
N ALA A 214 -6.53 -3.03 -2.78
CA ALA A 214 -6.73 -3.79 -4.03
C ALA A 214 -7.96 -3.34 -4.83
N SER A 215 -8.24 -2.03 -4.82
CA SER A 215 -9.49 -1.42 -5.30
C SER A 215 -9.21 -0.44 -6.42
N SER A 216 -9.99 -0.48 -7.50
CA SER A 216 -9.70 0.26 -8.73
C SER A 216 -10.86 1.09 -9.29
N ARG A 217 -10.52 2.13 -10.06
CA ARG A 217 -11.50 2.97 -10.80
C ARG A 217 -12.55 3.63 -9.90
N ASN A 218 -12.24 3.86 -8.63
CA ASN A 218 -13.13 4.56 -7.71
C ASN A 218 -12.97 6.07 -7.84
N ARG A 219 -14.05 6.80 -7.55
CA ARG A 219 -14.09 8.26 -7.55
C ARG A 219 -14.39 8.78 -6.14
N ILE A 220 -13.51 9.62 -5.62
CA ILE A 220 -13.57 10.14 -4.24
C ILE A 220 -13.60 11.67 -4.31
N THR A 221 -14.75 12.28 -4.08
CA THR A 221 -14.92 13.75 -4.20
C THR A 221 -15.76 14.37 -3.10
N ASP A 222 -15.57 15.65 -2.81
CA ASP A 222 -16.36 16.42 -1.84
C ASP A 222 -16.35 15.88 -0.41
N ASN A 223 -15.44 14.97 -0.06
CA ASN A 223 -15.36 14.41 1.29
C ASN A 223 -14.54 15.32 2.21
N THR A 224 -14.84 15.28 3.50
CA THR A 224 -14.00 15.86 4.55
C THR A 224 -13.38 14.74 5.36
N ILE A 225 -12.05 14.63 5.31
CA ILE A 225 -11.27 13.65 6.05
C ILE A 225 -10.56 14.38 7.19
N ASP A 226 -10.99 14.17 8.43
CA ASP A 226 -10.64 15.05 9.57
C ASP A 226 -10.09 14.30 10.79
N SER A 227 -8.89 14.69 11.25
CA SER A 227 -8.37 14.36 12.58
C SER A 227 -8.35 12.85 12.91
N ASN A 228 -8.02 12.02 11.93
CA ASN A 228 -7.84 10.59 12.13
C ASN A 228 -6.46 10.30 12.73
N ILE A 229 -6.39 9.37 13.69
CA ILE A 229 -5.17 9.14 14.49
C ILE A 229 -4.03 8.44 13.72
N ASN A 230 -4.37 7.73 12.64
CA ASN A 230 -3.41 7.20 11.67
C ASN A 230 -3.54 8.00 10.36
N TRP A 231 -3.39 7.39 9.19
CA TRP A 231 -3.53 8.07 7.91
C TRP A 231 -4.94 8.65 7.70
N GLY A 232 -5.02 9.87 7.18
CA GLY A 232 -6.29 10.41 6.70
C GLY A 232 -6.85 9.55 5.56
N ILE A 233 -6.06 9.42 4.49
CA ILE A 233 -6.35 8.56 3.33
C ILE A 233 -5.16 7.63 3.12
N TRP A 234 -5.43 6.35 2.91
CA TRP A 234 -4.36 5.40 2.60
C TRP A 234 -4.77 4.38 1.56
N PHE A 235 -3.91 4.21 0.55
CA PHE A 235 -4.10 3.34 -0.60
C PHE A 235 -3.03 2.24 -0.60
N SER A 236 -3.48 1.00 -0.73
CA SER A 236 -2.67 -0.22 -0.74
C SER A 236 -3.07 -1.08 -1.93
N ASP A 237 -2.17 -1.28 -2.88
CA ASP A 237 -2.44 -1.98 -4.15
C ASP A 237 -3.68 -1.43 -4.91
N ALA A 238 -4.06 -0.18 -4.64
CA ALA A 238 -5.20 0.48 -5.23
C ALA A 238 -4.72 1.34 -6.41
N LYS A 239 -5.43 1.25 -7.55
CA LYS A 239 -5.00 1.87 -8.81
C LYS A 239 -6.15 2.47 -9.60
N GLU A 240 -5.83 3.37 -10.53
CA GLU A 240 -6.80 3.98 -11.45
C GLU A 240 -7.92 4.75 -10.72
N ASN A 241 -7.73 5.11 -9.45
CA ASN A 241 -8.70 5.89 -8.68
C ASN A 241 -8.51 7.39 -8.97
N VAL A 242 -9.59 8.16 -8.86
CA VAL A 242 -9.60 9.62 -9.10
C VAL A 242 -10.09 10.35 -7.86
N ILE A 243 -9.24 11.21 -7.31
CA ILE A 243 -9.41 11.84 -6.00
C ILE A 243 -9.21 13.35 -6.12
N PHE A 244 -10.27 14.13 -5.98
CA PHE A 244 -10.20 15.59 -6.01
C PHE A 244 -11.38 16.21 -5.29
N HIS A 245 -11.32 17.52 -5.03
CA HIS A 245 -12.36 18.24 -4.28
C HIS A 245 -12.58 17.66 -2.87
N ASN A 246 -11.57 17.11 -2.22
CA ASN A 246 -11.66 16.69 -0.83
C ASN A 246 -10.98 17.69 0.10
N ASN A 247 -11.48 17.81 1.33
CA ASN A 247 -10.84 18.55 2.41
C ASN A 247 -10.09 17.57 3.32
N VAL A 248 -8.76 17.59 3.31
CA VAL A 248 -7.91 16.76 4.18
C VAL A 248 -7.34 17.63 5.30
N VAL A 249 -7.79 17.41 6.54
CA VAL A 249 -7.52 18.31 7.67
C VAL A 249 -7.19 17.55 8.95
N GLY A 250 -6.21 18.03 9.72
CA GLY A 250 -5.93 17.51 11.06
C GLY A 250 -5.42 16.06 11.14
N ASN A 251 -5.21 15.37 10.02
CA ASN A 251 -4.64 14.02 9.96
C ASN A 251 -3.11 14.11 10.00
N ASN A 252 -2.45 13.19 10.69
CA ASN A 252 -1.00 13.12 10.73
C ASN A 252 -0.52 11.67 10.80
N PRO A 253 -0.12 11.06 9.67
CA PRO A 253 0.07 11.70 8.35
C PRO A 253 -1.24 11.89 7.52
N PRO A 254 -1.27 12.79 6.52
CA PRO A 254 -2.48 13.12 5.77
C PRO A 254 -2.88 12.06 4.73
N VAL A 255 -1.92 11.60 3.92
CA VAL A 255 -2.20 10.72 2.77
C VAL A 255 -1.00 9.85 2.40
N SER A 256 -1.22 8.58 2.09
CA SER A 256 -0.23 7.70 1.48
C SER A 256 -0.80 6.94 0.27
N ASP A 257 -0.02 6.91 -0.81
CA ASP A 257 -0.29 6.18 -2.04
C ASP A 257 0.94 5.35 -2.45
N ASN A 258 0.76 4.03 -2.44
CA ASN A 258 1.86 3.09 -2.57
C ASN A 258 1.97 2.47 -3.97
N THR A 259 1.14 2.90 -4.92
CA THR A 259 1.09 2.30 -6.27
C THR A 259 1.55 3.30 -7.33
N GLU A 260 2.78 3.13 -7.83
CA GLU A 260 3.42 4.04 -8.80
C GLU A 260 2.53 4.33 -10.02
N GLY A 261 2.39 5.62 -10.35
CA GLY A 261 1.78 6.10 -11.58
C GLY A 261 0.31 5.73 -11.80
N SER A 262 -0.39 5.25 -10.76
CA SER A 262 -1.65 4.54 -10.94
C SER A 262 -2.90 5.32 -10.54
N ASN A 263 -2.87 6.12 -9.47
CA ASN A 263 -4.00 6.95 -9.05
C ASN A 263 -3.81 8.40 -9.51
N VAL A 264 -4.91 9.14 -9.60
CA VAL A 264 -4.92 10.53 -10.07
C VAL A 264 -5.52 11.42 -8.97
N TRP A 265 -4.71 12.30 -8.42
CA TRP A 265 -5.05 13.18 -7.30
C TRP A 265 -5.64 14.53 -7.72
N TYR A 266 -6.20 14.58 -8.94
CA TYR A 266 -6.84 15.76 -9.52
C TYR A 266 -7.81 15.36 -10.63
N ASP A 267 -8.70 16.27 -11.00
CA ASP A 267 -9.49 16.16 -12.22
C ASP A 267 -8.72 16.64 -13.45
N LYS A 268 -8.53 15.76 -14.43
CA LYS A 268 -7.75 16.07 -15.64
C LYS A 268 -8.38 17.15 -16.52
N GLN A 269 -9.70 17.31 -16.47
CA GLN A 269 -10.41 18.25 -17.33
C GLN A 269 -10.40 19.66 -16.73
N THR A 270 -10.71 19.78 -15.45
CA THR A 270 -10.78 21.08 -14.77
C THR A 270 -9.43 21.52 -14.20
N LYS A 271 -8.46 20.59 -14.10
CA LYS A 271 -7.17 20.80 -13.44
C LYS A 271 -7.38 21.28 -12.00
N GLU A 272 -8.14 20.50 -11.24
CA GLU A 272 -8.49 20.82 -9.86
C GLU A 272 -8.21 19.62 -8.96
N GLY A 273 -7.47 19.87 -7.88
CA GLY A 273 -7.06 18.86 -6.91
C GLY A 273 -7.87 18.90 -5.63
N ASN A 274 -7.20 18.65 -4.51
CA ASN A 274 -7.75 18.60 -3.17
C ASN A 274 -7.29 19.81 -2.35
N TRP A 275 -7.93 20.04 -1.20
CA TRP A 275 -7.42 20.98 -0.21
C TRP A 275 -6.73 20.24 0.93
N TRP A 276 -5.51 20.67 1.25
CA TRP A 276 -4.67 20.08 2.28
C TRP A 276 -4.39 21.12 3.37
N ALA A 277 -4.77 20.85 4.61
CA ALA A 277 -4.64 21.83 5.70
C ALA A 277 -3.18 22.23 6.02
N ASP A 278 -2.23 21.36 5.70
CA ASP A 278 -0.80 21.55 5.86
C ASP A 278 -0.12 22.18 4.63
N TYR A 279 -0.83 22.36 3.51
CA TYR A 279 -0.27 23.01 2.32
C TYR A 279 0.13 24.48 2.61
N LYS A 280 1.37 24.83 2.25
CA LYS A 280 1.97 26.16 2.46
C LYS A 280 2.40 26.85 1.16
N GLY A 281 2.06 26.29 0.00
CA GLY A 281 2.40 26.91 -1.27
C GLY A 281 1.60 28.19 -1.54
N LYS A 282 2.04 28.93 -2.56
CA LYS A 282 1.45 30.22 -2.94
C LYS A 282 0.56 30.05 -4.16
N ASP A 283 -0.35 30.99 -4.33
CA ASP A 283 -1.20 31.17 -5.51
C ASP A 283 -0.89 32.57 -6.07
N ALA A 284 0.04 32.65 -7.03
CA ALA A 284 0.54 33.91 -7.56
C ALA A 284 -0.42 34.55 -8.56
N ASP A 285 -1.23 33.76 -9.27
CA ASP A 285 -2.16 34.22 -10.29
C ASP A 285 -3.62 34.41 -9.78
N ASN A 286 -3.86 34.07 -8.51
CA ASN A 286 -5.11 34.16 -7.77
C ASN A 286 -6.24 33.36 -8.44
N ASP A 287 -5.96 32.14 -8.90
CA ASP A 287 -6.94 31.21 -9.43
C ASP A 287 -7.54 30.27 -8.36
N SER A 288 -7.12 30.41 -7.09
CA SER A 288 -7.44 29.58 -5.92
C SER A 288 -6.72 28.23 -5.84
N ILE A 289 -5.77 27.98 -6.75
CA ILE A 289 -4.92 26.79 -6.80
C ILE A 289 -3.47 27.21 -6.54
N GLY A 290 -2.75 26.34 -5.86
CA GLY A 290 -1.36 26.56 -5.53
C GLY A 290 -0.42 26.27 -6.70
N ASP A 291 0.59 27.12 -6.87
CA ASP A 291 1.63 27.00 -7.90
C ASP A 291 2.63 25.86 -7.64
N THR A 292 2.62 25.27 -6.44
CA THR A 292 3.51 24.18 -6.04
C THR A 292 2.70 22.90 -5.82
N PRO A 293 3.00 21.80 -6.51
CA PRO A 293 2.34 20.52 -6.29
C PRO A 293 2.43 20.07 -4.83
N TYR A 294 1.36 19.49 -4.32
CA TYR A 294 1.36 18.84 -3.01
C TYR A 294 1.86 17.39 -3.15
N PRO A 295 2.91 16.99 -2.43
CA PRO A 295 3.44 15.62 -2.50
C PRO A 295 2.49 14.64 -1.81
N ILE A 296 2.19 13.52 -2.47
CA ILE A 296 1.49 12.39 -1.86
C ILE A 296 2.55 11.44 -1.30
N LEU A 297 2.47 11.14 0.00
CA LEU A 297 3.47 10.29 0.64
C LEU A 297 3.37 8.85 0.13
N GLY A 298 4.44 8.08 0.34
CA GLY A 298 4.54 6.70 -0.13
C GLY A 298 5.38 6.56 -1.39
N PRO A 299 5.71 5.32 -1.77
CA PRO A 299 6.62 5.02 -2.87
C PRO A 299 6.01 5.22 -4.25
N GLY A 300 4.70 5.51 -4.35
CA GLY A 300 4.06 5.78 -5.65
C GLY A 300 4.57 7.06 -6.32
N GLY A 301 5.26 7.95 -5.59
CA GLY A 301 5.84 9.18 -6.14
C GLY A 301 4.79 10.16 -6.69
N MET A 302 3.55 10.02 -6.23
CA MET A 302 2.41 10.78 -6.74
C MET A 302 2.40 12.20 -6.17
N VAL A 303 1.76 13.10 -6.90
CA VAL A 303 1.48 14.48 -6.45
C VAL A 303 0.04 14.84 -6.75
N ASP A 304 -0.52 15.72 -5.93
CA ASP A 304 -1.64 16.56 -6.35
C ASP A 304 -1.04 17.82 -7.00
N PRO A 305 -1.11 17.95 -8.34
CA PRO A 305 -0.54 19.08 -9.05
C PRO A 305 -1.34 20.38 -8.92
N TYR A 306 -2.59 20.30 -8.42
CA TYR A 306 -3.51 21.44 -8.37
C TYR A 306 -4.14 21.58 -6.97
N PRO A 307 -3.33 21.70 -5.89
CA PRO A 307 -3.85 21.80 -4.54
C PRO A 307 -4.58 23.13 -4.34
N PHE A 308 -5.78 23.11 -3.79
CA PHE A 308 -6.48 24.34 -3.42
C PHE A 308 -5.76 25.03 -2.27
N VAL A 309 -5.75 26.38 -2.27
CA VAL A 309 -5.16 27.17 -1.17
C VAL A 309 -6.12 27.42 0.00
N ALA A 310 -7.41 27.12 -0.18
CA ALA A 310 -8.45 27.31 0.82
C ALA A 310 -9.42 26.12 0.86
N LYS A 311 -9.91 25.83 2.06
CA LYS A 311 -10.93 24.81 2.31
C LYS A 311 -12.15 25.07 1.42
N ASP A 312 -12.69 24.01 0.82
CA ASP A 312 -13.82 24.07 -0.11
C ASP A 312 -13.58 24.99 -1.34
N GLY A 313 -12.32 25.21 -1.74
CA GLY A 313 -11.94 26.17 -2.78
C GLY A 313 -12.61 25.95 -4.14
N TRP A 314 -12.93 24.70 -4.50
CA TRP A 314 -13.64 24.38 -5.75
C TRP A 314 -15.05 24.96 -5.82
N LYS A 315 -15.69 25.23 -4.69
CA LYS A 315 -17.03 25.85 -4.62
C LYS A 315 -16.97 27.36 -4.85
N THR A 316 -15.82 27.97 -4.54
CA THR A 316 -15.63 29.43 -4.57
C THR A 316 -14.79 29.91 -5.74
N LYS A 317 -14.02 29.03 -6.39
CA LYS A 317 -13.24 29.31 -7.60
C LYS A 317 -14.10 29.90 -8.72
N ARG A 318 -13.55 30.89 -9.43
CA ARG A 318 -14.21 31.63 -10.52
C ARG A 318 -13.36 31.74 -11.79
N ARG A 319 -12.07 31.42 -11.70
CA ARG A 319 -11.11 31.51 -12.81
C ARG A 319 -10.73 30.12 -13.30
N SER A 320 -10.35 30.03 -14.57
CA SER A 320 -9.77 28.82 -15.15
C SER A 320 -8.38 28.59 -14.58
N THR A 321 -8.02 27.32 -14.35
CA THR A 321 -6.68 26.97 -13.84
C THR A 321 -5.62 27.12 -14.92
N ILE A 322 -4.48 27.73 -14.59
CA ILE A 322 -3.30 27.71 -15.45
C ILE A 322 -2.48 26.44 -15.16
N ASP A 323 -1.88 25.84 -16.18
CA ASP A 323 -1.05 24.66 -15.95
C ASP A 323 0.32 25.05 -15.41
N HIS A 324 0.61 24.68 -14.17
CA HIS A 324 1.90 24.95 -13.52
C HIS A 324 2.75 23.69 -13.34
N TYR A 325 2.16 22.50 -13.48
CA TYR A 325 2.87 21.25 -13.26
C TYR A 325 3.46 20.72 -14.56
N GLU A 326 4.78 20.78 -14.65
CA GLU A 326 5.55 20.01 -15.62
C GLU A 326 6.09 18.75 -14.93
N PRO A 327 5.70 17.54 -15.36
CA PRO A 327 6.26 16.30 -14.83
C PRO A 327 7.78 16.32 -14.95
N ALA A 328 8.47 15.90 -13.88
CA ALA A 328 9.91 15.76 -13.92
C ALA A 328 10.32 14.78 -15.04
N ALA A 329 11.33 15.14 -15.83
CA ALA A 329 11.90 14.23 -16.81
C ALA A 329 12.38 12.94 -16.10
N ALA A 330 12.06 11.78 -16.69
CA ALA A 330 12.53 10.48 -16.19
C ALA A 330 14.06 10.51 -16.06
N ARG A 331 14.57 10.35 -14.83
CA ARG A 331 16.01 10.38 -14.57
C ARG A 331 16.60 8.98 -14.80
N PRO A 332 17.64 8.82 -15.64
CA PRO A 332 18.40 7.58 -15.69
C PRO A 332 19.08 7.34 -14.33
N PRO A 333 19.41 6.08 -13.99
CA PRO A 333 19.99 5.77 -12.70
C PRO A 333 21.29 6.55 -12.46
N ARG A 334 21.20 7.27 -11.35
CA ARG A 334 22.24 7.53 -10.36
C ARG A 334 23.20 6.33 -10.19
N GLY A 335 24.50 6.57 -10.01
CA GLY A 335 25.54 5.52 -10.09
C GLY A 335 25.25 4.34 -9.15
N VAL A 336 25.52 3.10 -9.60
CA VAL A 336 25.21 1.88 -8.82
C VAL A 336 26.46 1.33 -8.14
N THR A 337 26.36 1.06 -6.84
CA THR A 337 27.40 0.39 -6.06
C THR A 337 26.82 -0.83 -5.35
N ILE A 338 27.48 -1.98 -5.51
CA ILE A 338 27.21 -3.20 -4.77
C ILE A 338 28.02 -3.15 -3.49
N VAL A 339 27.39 -3.41 -2.35
CA VAL A 339 28.02 -3.48 -1.03
C VAL A 339 27.88 -4.90 -0.51
N ALA A 340 28.99 -5.54 -0.13
CA ALA A 340 28.99 -6.93 0.31
C ALA A 340 29.68 -7.08 1.67
N LEU A 341 29.12 -7.92 2.53
CA LEU A 341 29.79 -8.39 3.74
C LEU A 341 30.55 -9.67 3.41
N VAL A 342 31.89 -9.59 3.41
CA VAL A 342 32.81 -10.64 2.93
C VAL A 342 33.80 -10.95 4.04
N GLY A 343 33.74 -12.16 4.62
CA GLY A 343 34.66 -12.58 5.69
C GLY A 343 34.70 -11.64 6.92
N GLY A 344 33.59 -10.95 7.21
CA GLY A 344 33.51 -9.97 8.32
C GLY A 344 34.04 -8.57 8.00
N ALA A 345 34.29 -8.26 6.72
CA ALA A 345 34.63 -6.94 6.22
C ALA A 345 33.57 -6.44 5.24
N VAL A 346 33.29 -5.13 5.23
CA VAL A 346 32.41 -4.53 4.22
C VAL A 346 33.24 -4.19 2.98
N GLN A 347 32.79 -4.58 1.80
CA GLN A 347 33.46 -4.29 0.53
C GLN A 347 32.48 -3.58 -0.40
N SER A 348 33.01 -2.71 -1.27
CA SER A 348 32.24 -2.09 -2.36
C SER A 348 32.82 -2.47 -3.71
N MET A 349 31.94 -2.53 -4.70
CA MET A 349 32.29 -2.80 -6.09
C MET A 349 31.25 -2.24 -7.05
N ARG A 350 31.67 -1.94 -8.27
CA ARG A 350 30.77 -1.58 -9.35
C ARG A 350 30.32 -2.84 -10.10
N PRO A 351 29.14 -2.85 -10.74
CA PRO A 351 28.67 -3.98 -11.52
C PRO A 351 29.61 -4.49 -12.62
N GLY A 352 30.51 -3.63 -13.13
CA GLY A 352 31.49 -3.99 -14.17
C GLY A 352 32.88 -4.37 -13.65
N ASP A 353 33.13 -4.35 -12.33
CA ASP A 353 34.44 -4.66 -11.77
C ASP A 353 34.71 -6.17 -11.85
N THR A 354 35.94 -6.61 -12.13
CA THR A 354 36.30 -8.05 -12.12
C THR A 354 36.61 -8.59 -10.73
N ARG A 355 36.92 -7.69 -9.79
CA ARG A 355 37.25 -7.96 -8.38
C ARG A 355 36.73 -6.82 -7.51
N ALA A 356 36.49 -7.10 -6.23
CA ALA A 356 36.15 -6.05 -5.27
C ALA A 356 37.26 -4.98 -5.23
N SER A 357 36.85 -3.71 -5.32
CA SER A 357 37.76 -2.59 -5.58
C SER A 357 38.25 -1.87 -4.31
N ALA A 358 37.54 -1.99 -3.17
CA ALA A 358 37.98 -1.52 -1.85
C ALA A 358 37.13 -2.07 -0.67
N MET A 359 37.73 -2.18 0.52
CA MET A 359 36.98 -2.31 1.77
C MET A 359 36.31 -0.97 2.12
N LEU A 360 34.98 -0.94 2.16
CA LEU A 360 34.25 0.06 2.94
C LEU A 360 34.50 -0.27 4.42
N ALA A 361 34.62 0.74 5.27
CA ALA A 361 34.91 0.50 6.69
C ALA A 361 36.20 -0.33 6.91
N ALA A 362 37.35 0.11 6.37
CA ALA A 362 38.62 -0.60 6.50
C ALA A 362 39.03 -0.91 7.97
N ASP A 363 38.47 -0.17 8.93
CA ASP A 363 38.61 -0.33 10.38
C ASP A 363 37.57 -1.28 11.01
N SER A 364 36.51 -1.61 10.30
CA SER A 364 35.42 -2.51 10.73
C SER A 364 35.75 -3.95 10.34
N LYS A 365 36.51 -4.61 11.21
CA LYS A 365 36.70 -6.06 11.17
C LYS A 365 35.65 -6.72 12.06
N ASN A 366 35.21 -7.92 11.70
CA ASN A 366 34.18 -8.68 12.42
C ASN A 366 32.77 -8.06 12.36
N VAL A 367 32.44 -7.38 11.25
CA VAL A 367 31.09 -6.92 10.96
C VAL A 367 30.18 -8.14 10.85
N ARG A 368 29.02 -8.10 11.54
CA ARG A 368 28.05 -9.21 11.52
C ARG A 368 26.83 -8.93 10.65
N GLN A 369 26.45 -7.68 10.52
CA GLN A 369 25.25 -7.25 9.80
C GLN A 369 25.50 -5.89 9.13
N ILE A 370 24.87 -5.71 7.98
CA ILE A 370 24.86 -4.45 7.23
C ILE A 370 23.41 -4.09 6.85
N ALA A 371 23.12 -2.80 6.79
CA ALA A 371 21.85 -2.26 6.31
C ALA A 371 22.08 -1.03 5.43
N LEU A 372 21.15 -0.73 4.52
CA LEU A 372 21.19 0.47 3.69
C LEU A 372 20.17 1.50 4.20
N GLY A 373 20.59 2.76 4.24
CA GLY A 373 19.70 3.89 4.52
C GLY A 373 18.69 4.13 3.41
N THR A 374 17.61 4.83 3.76
CA THR A 374 16.59 5.21 2.77
C THR A 374 17.05 6.26 1.78
N ASP A 375 18.19 6.90 2.06
CA ASP A 375 18.89 7.76 1.10
C ASP A 375 19.57 6.97 -0.02
N GLU A 376 19.51 5.62 0.04
CA GLU A 376 20.12 4.66 -0.88
C GLU A 376 21.64 4.83 -1.03
N ARG A 377 22.26 5.52 -0.06
CA ARG A 377 23.66 5.96 -0.15
C ARG A 377 24.45 5.69 1.13
N THR A 378 23.79 5.69 2.28
CA THR A 378 24.43 5.45 3.56
C THR A 378 24.35 3.96 3.92
N VAL A 379 25.49 3.34 4.20
CA VAL A 379 25.56 1.96 4.70
C VAL A 379 25.77 1.99 6.21
N TYR A 380 25.00 1.19 6.91
CA TYR A 380 25.15 0.94 8.35
C TYR A 380 25.78 -0.42 8.56
N SER A 381 26.81 -0.49 9.40
CA SER A 381 27.43 -1.75 9.81
C SER A 381 27.42 -1.87 11.34
N SER A 382 27.08 -3.05 11.84
CA SER A 382 27.14 -3.37 13.26
C SER A 382 28.42 -4.15 13.60
N VAL A 383 29.22 -3.61 14.53
CA VAL A 383 30.50 -4.15 15.02
C VAL A 383 30.58 -3.96 16.53
N ASP A 384 30.76 -5.03 17.30
CA ASP A 384 31.05 -4.97 18.75
C ASP A 384 30.19 -3.98 19.55
N ARG A 385 28.86 -4.03 19.32
CA ARG A 385 27.87 -3.10 19.90
C ARG A 385 28.10 -1.62 19.53
N VAL A 386 28.54 -1.39 18.31
CA VAL A 386 28.64 -0.07 17.70
C VAL A 386 28.01 -0.14 16.31
N VAL A 387 27.15 0.83 16.01
CA VAL A 387 26.67 1.08 14.65
C VAL A 387 27.52 2.16 14.03
N VAL A 388 28.06 1.87 12.84
CA VAL A 388 28.84 2.81 12.04
C VAL A 388 28.03 3.14 10.79
N ALA A 389 27.81 4.43 10.54
CA ALA A 389 27.17 4.95 9.33
C ALA A 389 28.24 5.50 8.38
N GLN A 390 28.23 5.05 7.13
CA GLN A 390 29.24 5.44 6.13
C GLN A 390 28.63 5.80 4.80
N ASP A 391 29.22 6.77 4.12
CA ASP A 391 28.87 7.09 2.73
C ASP A 391 29.43 6.03 1.78
N VAL A 392 28.59 5.38 0.99
CA VAL A 392 29.01 4.33 0.05
C VAL A 392 29.96 4.83 -1.05
N VAL A 393 29.92 6.13 -1.37
CA VAL A 393 30.70 6.71 -2.47
C VAL A 393 32.06 7.17 -1.99
N THR A 394 32.11 7.89 -0.87
CA THR A 394 33.38 8.43 -0.35
C THR A 394 34.08 7.50 0.62
N GLY A 395 33.37 6.52 1.19
CA GLY A 395 33.85 5.67 2.29
C GLY A 395 33.99 6.43 3.61
N GLU A 396 33.53 7.68 3.68
CA GLU A 396 33.63 8.51 4.88
C GLU A 396 32.64 8.06 5.95
N THR A 397 33.13 7.86 7.17
CA THR A 397 32.29 7.60 8.34
C THR A 397 31.56 8.88 8.74
N LYS A 398 30.24 8.87 8.60
CA LYS A 398 29.35 9.97 9.02
C LYS A 398 29.15 9.98 10.52
N THR A 399 28.84 8.81 11.10
CA THR A 399 28.48 8.66 12.52
C THR A 399 28.98 7.32 13.06
N LYS A 400 29.35 7.30 14.35
CA LYS A 400 29.67 6.09 15.10
C LYS A 400 28.97 6.15 16.45
N GLN A 401 28.03 5.25 16.69
CA GLN A 401 27.19 5.27 17.87
C GLN A 401 27.25 3.93 18.61
N GLY A 402 27.48 3.98 19.92
CA GLY A 402 27.41 2.79 20.76
C GLY A 402 25.96 2.34 20.94
N VAL A 403 25.76 1.03 20.94
CA VAL A 403 24.47 0.38 21.23
C VAL A 403 24.62 -0.55 22.44
N THR A 404 23.51 -0.81 23.10
CA THR A 404 23.43 -1.74 24.22
C THR A 404 22.98 -3.13 23.77
N VAL A 405 22.24 -3.18 22.67
CA VAL A 405 21.73 -4.40 22.04
C VAL A 405 22.71 -4.92 20.98
N ASP A 406 22.95 -6.23 20.97
CA ASP A 406 23.61 -6.93 19.85
C ASP A 406 22.53 -7.71 19.07
N GLY A 407 22.51 -7.56 17.75
CA GLY A 407 21.42 -8.11 16.95
C GLY A 407 21.45 -7.67 15.48
N VAL A 408 20.31 -7.86 14.82
CA VAL A 408 20.10 -7.47 13.42
C VAL A 408 19.95 -5.95 13.35
N VAL A 409 20.63 -5.32 12.40
CA VAL A 409 20.53 -3.87 12.17
C VAL A 409 19.63 -3.60 10.96
N ALA A 410 18.79 -2.57 11.05
CA ALA A 410 18.00 -2.07 9.93
C ALA A 410 17.90 -0.55 9.99
N ALA A 411 17.96 0.12 8.85
CA ALA A 411 17.64 1.54 8.79
C ALA A 411 16.14 1.73 8.93
N ASN A 412 15.70 2.61 9.82
CA ASN A 412 14.30 2.96 9.87
C ASN A 412 13.94 3.76 8.62
N ARG A 413 12.68 3.64 8.19
CA ARG A 413 12.20 4.29 6.97
C ARG A 413 11.96 5.80 7.13
N ASP A 414 12.11 6.33 8.35
CA ASP A 414 12.11 7.77 8.63
C ASP A 414 13.33 8.52 8.02
N GLY A 415 14.35 7.78 7.56
CA GLY A 415 15.55 8.29 6.92
C GLY A 415 16.56 8.97 7.83
N HIS A 416 16.37 8.90 9.14
CA HIS A 416 17.28 9.48 10.12
C HIS A 416 17.52 8.59 11.34
N SER A 417 16.83 7.47 11.50
CA SER A 417 17.11 6.52 12.57
C SER A 417 17.51 5.12 12.09
N VAL A 418 18.25 4.42 12.94
CA VAL A 418 18.63 3.00 12.77
C VAL A 418 18.12 2.21 13.96
N MET A 419 17.75 0.97 13.70
CA MET A 419 17.30 0.01 14.70
C MET A 419 18.28 -1.14 14.83
N VAL A 420 18.52 -1.59 16.06
CA VAL A 420 19.19 -2.84 16.38
C VAL A 420 18.25 -3.69 17.22
N VAL A 421 17.91 -4.88 16.74
CA VAL A 421 16.97 -5.79 17.42
C VAL A 421 17.64 -7.13 17.66
N GLY A 422 17.61 -7.58 18.91
CA GLY A 422 18.20 -8.85 19.32
C GLY A 422 17.51 -9.46 20.53
N LYS A 423 18.09 -10.55 21.05
CA LYS A 423 17.51 -11.33 22.15
C LYS A 423 17.42 -10.58 23.48
N THR A 424 18.15 -9.47 23.61
CA THR A 424 18.26 -8.69 24.85
C THR A 424 17.54 -7.36 24.77
N GLY A 425 16.77 -7.09 23.70
CA GLY A 425 16.04 -5.84 23.52
C GLY A 425 16.03 -5.38 22.06
N ALA A 426 15.39 -4.24 21.85
CA ALA A 426 15.52 -3.45 20.64
C ALA A 426 15.96 -2.02 21.00
N GLU A 427 16.74 -1.40 20.13
CA GLU A 427 17.23 -0.04 20.31
C GLU A 427 17.04 0.74 19.01
N GLN A 428 16.37 1.89 19.07
CA GLN A 428 16.26 2.83 17.96
C GLN A 428 17.15 4.03 18.25
N ILE A 429 17.93 4.45 17.25
CA ILE A 429 18.93 5.50 17.36
C ILE A 429 18.64 6.55 16.32
N ASP A 430 18.34 7.78 16.74
CA ASP A 430 18.34 8.95 15.87
C ASP A 430 19.80 9.32 15.55
N LEU A 431 20.14 9.28 14.26
CA LEU A 431 21.50 9.47 13.77
C LEU A 431 21.92 10.94 13.66
N VAL A 432 20.96 11.86 13.75
CA VAL A 432 21.20 13.31 13.68
C VAL A 432 21.54 13.83 15.08
N THR A 433 20.81 13.37 16.08
CA THR A 433 20.93 13.81 17.48
C THR A 433 21.79 12.86 18.32
N GLY A 434 21.97 11.62 17.89
CA GLY A 434 22.62 10.55 18.65
C GLY A 434 21.77 10.00 19.81
N GLN A 435 20.50 10.42 19.92
CA GLN A 435 19.60 9.91 20.94
C GLN A 435 19.23 8.46 20.64
N ALA A 436 19.29 7.61 21.67
CA ALA A 436 18.89 6.21 21.59
C ALA A 436 17.73 5.93 22.55
N GLU A 437 16.75 5.17 22.07
CA GLU A 437 15.61 4.67 22.83
C GLU A 437 15.66 3.15 22.89
N TYR A 438 15.53 2.59 24.09
CA TYR A 438 15.54 1.15 24.32
C TYR A 438 14.12 0.62 24.53
N PHE A 439 13.86 -0.57 23.98
CA PHE A 439 12.60 -1.27 24.00
C PHE A 439 12.80 -2.69 24.52
N ASP A 440 11.95 -3.11 25.46
CA ASP A 440 12.00 -4.46 26.00
C ASP A 440 11.50 -5.48 24.95
N TYR A 441 12.38 -6.36 24.51
CA TYR A 441 12.09 -7.38 23.50
C TYR A 441 13.02 -8.58 23.70
N HIS A 442 12.48 -9.80 23.63
CA HIS A 442 13.21 -11.03 23.96
C HIS A 442 13.20 -12.07 22.84
N GLY A 443 12.70 -11.69 21.65
CA GLY A 443 12.66 -12.59 20.50
C GLY A 443 14.03 -12.78 19.85
N SER A 444 14.24 -13.95 19.23
CA SER A 444 15.45 -14.23 18.46
C SER A 444 15.27 -13.74 17.03
N ALA A 445 15.64 -12.49 16.77
CA ALA A 445 15.55 -11.88 15.45
C ALA A 445 16.50 -12.54 14.45
N GLU A 446 15.95 -13.01 13.33
CA GLU A 446 16.72 -13.55 12.19
C GLU A 446 16.83 -12.54 11.04
N SER A 447 15.75 -11.80 10.80
CA SER A 447 15.65 -10.74 9.81
C SER A 447 14.69 -9.65 10.29
N LEU A 448 14.89 -8.44 9.79
CA LEU A 448 14.05 -7.28 10.10
C LEU A 448 13.49 -6.69 8.82
N ALA A 449 12.23 -6.27 8.89
CA ALA A 449 11.63 -5.40 7.89
C ALA A 449 10.97 -4.21 8.59
N PRO A 450 11.63 -3.04 8.61
CA PRO A 450 11.02 -1.81 9.10
C PRO A 450 9.80 -1.43 8.26
N SER A 451 8.70 -1.10 8.94
CA SER A 451 7.46 -0.72 8.27
C SER A 451 7.60 0.64 7.60
N TYR A 452 7.07 0.75 6.38
CA TYR A 452 6.99 2.03 5.66
C TYR A 452 5.84 2.91 6.14
N LYS A 453 4.93 2.37 6.94
CA LYS A 453 3.62 2.98 7.22
C LYS A 453 3.39 3.31 8.67
N HIS A 454 4.05 2.58 9.55
CA HIS A 454 3.85 2.68 10.99
C HIS A 454 5.22 2.72 11.66
N ASN A 455 5.28 3.30 12.86
CA ASN A 455 6.48 3.24 13.70
C ASN A 455 6.60 1.87 14.41
N HIS A 456 6.74 0.80 13.62
CA HIS A 456 6.97 -0.57 14.07
C HIS A 456 7.92 -1.31 13.12
N VAL A 457 8.45 -2.43 13.61
CA VAL A 457 9.32 -3.32 12.85
C VAL A 457 8.70 -4.72 12.82
N PHE A 458 8.76 -5.35 11.67
CA PHE A 458 8.47 -6.78 11.53
C PHE A 458 9.77 -7.55 11.81
N VAL A 459 9.72 -8.46 12.79
CA VAL A 459 10.87 -9.26 13.21
C VAL A 459 10.60 -10.71 12.87
N ALA A 460 11.39 -11.26 11.95
CA ALA A 460 11.35 -12.70 11.66
C ALA A 460 11.97 -13.48 12.84
N THR A 461 11.24 -14.48 13.32
CA THR A 461 11.63 -15.38 14.43
C THR A 461 11.22 -16.81 14.12
N GLU A 462 11.69 -17.77 14.92
CA GLU A 462 11.29 -19.19 14.82
C GLU A 462 9.77 -19.42 14.89
N ASN A 463 9.01 -18.50 15.48
CA ASN A 463 7.56 -18.61 15.66
C ASN A 463 6.74 -17.90 14.56
N GLY A 464 7.39 -17.21 13.63
CA GLY A 464 6.75 -16.39 12.59
C GLY A 464 7.29 -14.96 12.60
N ILE A 465 6.40 -13.97 12.37
CA ILE A 465 6.80 -12.55 12.31
C ILE A 465 6.21 -11.78 13.48
N ASP A 466 7.06 -11.37 14.43
CA ASP A 466 6.66 -10.49 15.52
C ASP A 466 6.43 -9.06 15.00
N LEU A 467 5.37 -8.42 15.48
CA LEU A 467 5.09 -7.02 15.22
C LEU A 467 5.55 -6.15 16.39
N LEU A 468 6.73 -5.55 16.30
CA LEU A 468 7.33 -4.77 17.39
C LEU A 468 6.98 -3.29 17.27
N TYR A 469 6.07 -2.79 18.13
CA TYR A 469 5.69 -1.38 18.17
C TYR A 469 6.66 -0.54 19.00
N LEU A 470 7.22 0.50 18.38
CA LEU A 470 8.21 1.37 19.02
C LEU A 470 7.54 2.46 19.85
N ASN A 471 6.54 3.13 19.27
CA ASN A 471 5.76 4.17 19.96
C ASN A 471 4.93 3.70 21.16
N LEU A 472 4.78 2.39 21.37
CA LEU A 472 4.08 1.80 22.52
C LEU A 472 5.05 1.20 23.56
N GLY A 473 6.32 1.62 23.53
CA GLY A 473 7.35 1.17 24.46
C GLY A 473 7.83 -0.26 24.20
N GLY A 474 7.89 -0.68 22.93
CA GLY A 474 8.47 -1.98 22.56
C GLY A 474 7.52 -3.16 22.64
N ARG A 475 6.21 -2.94 22.69
CA ARG A 475 5.25 -4.05 22.83
C ARG A 475 5.20 -4.87 21.54
N THR A 476 5.15 -6.19 21.73
CA THR A 476 4.82 -7.16 20.67
C THR A 476 3.39 -7.66 20.90
N PRO A 477 2.35 -6.95 20.40
CA PRO A 477 0.96 -7.34 20.62
C PRO A 477 0.55 -8.59 19.83
N TYR A 478 1.32 -8.96 18.80
CA TYR A 478 0.97 -10.04 17.89
C TYR A 478 2.20 -10.62 17.18
N THR A 479 2.16 -11.93 16.96
CA THR A 479 3.08 -12.67 16.09
C THR A 479 2.26 -13.23 14.95
N ILE A 480 2.60 -12.87 13.71
CA ILE A 480 1.95 -13.39 12.50
C ILE A 480 2.42 -14.84 12.31
N PRO A 481 1.52 -15.83 12.44
CA PRO A 481 1.90 -17.21 12.25
C PRO A 481 2.21 -17.47 10.77
N LEU A 482 3.40 -17.98 10.51
CA LEU A 482 3.81 -18.46 9.19
C LEU A 482 3.62 -19.97 9.08
N ASP A 483 3.77 -20.49 7.86
CA ASP A 483 3.76 -21.92 7.55
C ASP A 483 5.00 -22.68 8.07
N GLY A 484 5.98 -21.97 8.63
CA GLY A 484 7.18 -22.50 9.27
C GLY A 484 8.17 -21.39 9.62
N GLU A 485 9.38 -21.78 10.03
CA GLU A 485 10.46 -20.86 10.36
C GLU A 485 10.91 -20.08 9.09
N PRO A 486 10.91 -18.74 9.11
CA PRO A 486 11.30 -17.92 7.96
C PRO A 486 12.82 -17.76 7.84
N THR A 487 13.46 -18.36 6.83
CA THR A 487 14.92 -18.24 6.63
C THR A 487 15.35 -16.91 6.04
N ALA A 488 14.46 -16.27 5.29
CA ALA A 488 14.68 -14.96 4.68
C ALA A 488 13.36 -14.22 4.57
N MET A 489 13.43 -12.89 4.64
CA MET A 489 12.28 -12.01 4.60
C MET A 489 12.62 -10.77 3.78
N VAL A 490 11.76 -10.41 2.83
CA VAL A 490 11.87 -9.17 2.05
C VAL A 490 10.53 -8.43 2.06
N MET A 491 10.57 -7.12 2.29
CA MET A 491 9.40 -6.26 2.20
C MET A 491 9.33 -5.60 0.83
N ALA A 492 8.13 -5.51 0.28
CA ALA A 492 7.84 -4.72 -0.92
C ALA A 492 8.18 -3.24 -0.67
N GLY A 493 8.61 -2.50 -1.70
CA GLY A 493 8.88 -1.07 -1.60
C GLY A 493 7.64 -0.25 -1.18
N SER A 494 6.45 -0.68 -1.62
CA SER A 494 5.10 -0.28 -1.23
C SER A 494 4.82 -0.47 0.26
N GLY A 495 5.59 -1.33 0.93
CA GLY A 495 5.38 -1.72 2.30
C GLY A 495 4.01 -2.35 2.53
N THR A 496 3.34 -2.89 1.50
CA THR A 496 2.04 -3.59 1.60
C THR A 496 2.20 -5.08 1.81
N ARG A 497 3.37 -5.63 1.45
CA ARG A 497 3.67 -7.05 1.51
C ARG A 497 5.03 -7.33 2.12
N ILE A 498 5.08 -8.45 2.83
CA ILE A 498 6.31 -9.14 3.20
C ILE A 498 6.28 -10.52 2.55
N TYR A 499 7.38 -10.92 1.94
CA TYR A 499 7.61 -12.26 1.39
C TYR A 499 8.58 -12.98 2.31
N ALA A 500 8.16 -14.12 2.85
CA ALA A 500 8.94 -14.92 3.81
C ALA A 500 9.23 -16.31 3.26
N ALA A 501 10.51 -16.63 3.05
CA ALA A 501 10.97 -17.94 2.60
C ALA A 501 10.89 -18.93 3.77
N ILE A 502 10.23 -20.07 3.58
CA ILE A 502 9.99 -21.03 4.66
C ILE A 502 11.03 -22.15 4.68
N ALA A 503 11.69 -22.34 5.81
CA ALA A 503 12.74 -23.32 6.03
C ALA A 503 12.33 -24.72 5.59
N GLY A 504 13.15 -25.36 4.73
CA GLY A 504 12.96 -26.74 4.30
C GLY A 504 11.70 -26.99 3.46
N ARG A 505 10.99 -25.93 3.02
CA ARG A 505 9.80 -26.01 2.17
C ARG A 505 10.04 -25.25 0.88
N ARG A 506 9.46 -25.70 -0.23
CA ARG A 506 9.50 -24.96 -1.51
C ARG A 506 8.38 -23.92 -1.55
N LEU A 507 8.44 -22.99 -0.60
CA LEU A 507 7.33 -22.12 -0.27
C LEU A 507 7.83 -20.75 0.18
N VAL A 508 7.16 -19.72 -0.31
CA VAL A 508 7.23 -18.37 0.20
C VAL A 508 5.83 -17.95 0.67
N ASP A 509 5.70 -17.58 1.94
CA ASP A 509 4.48 -16.98 2.46
C ASP A 509 4.44 -15.50 2.08
N VAL A 510 3.25 -15.04 1.66
CA VAL A 510 2.99 -13.63 1.33
C VAL A 510 2.14 -13.03 2.44
N VAL A 511 2.73 -12.14 3.21
CA VAL A 511 2.13 -11.50 4.37
C VAL A 511 1.66 -10.10 4.00
N ASP A 512 0.41 -9.79 4.29
CA ASP A 512 -0.13 -8.44 4.22
C ASP A 512 0.22 -7.68 5.50
N THR A 513 0.86 -6.51 5.36
CA THR A 513 1.40 -5.73 6.48
C THR A 513 0.34 -4.94 7.25
N GLU A 514 -0.93 -5.12 6.92
CA GLU A 514 -2.05 -4.28 7.35
C GLU A 514 -3.18 -5.14 7.86
N GLN A 515 -3.34 -6.30 7.23
CA GLN A 515 -4.08 -7.43 7.77
C GLN A 515 -3.26 -8.20 8.81
N TYR A 516 -1.93 -8.11 8.82
CA TYR A 516 -1.06 -8.94 9.67
C TYR A 516 -1.33 -10.44 9.51
N ALA A 517 -1.51 -10.86 8.27
CA ALA A 517 -1.89 -12.22 7.91
C ALA A 517 -1.05 -12.70 6.73
N VAL A 518 -0.79 -14.00 6.68
CA VAL A 518 -0.48 -14.67 5.42
C VAL A 518 -1.74 -14.63 4.54
N VAL A 519 -1.70 -13.87 3.46
CA VAL A 519 -2.81 -13.68 2.51
C VAL A 519 -2.66 -14.50 1.24
N ASP A 520 -1.43 -14.93 0.92
CA ASP A 520 -1.14 -15.75 -0.25
C ASP A 520 0.11 -16.61 -0.03
N ARG A 521 0.37 -17.55 -0.94
CA ARG A 521 1.54 -18.44 -0.93
C ARG A 521 2.07 -18.65 -2.34
N ILE A 522 3.39 -18.59 -2.48
CA ILE A 522 4.09 -18.83 -3.75
C ILE A 522 4.88 -20.12 -3.61
N VAL A 523 4.54 -21.11 -4.45
CA VAL A 523 5.30 -22.36 -4.55
C VAL A 523 6.48 -22.13 -5.50
N THR A 524 7.66 -22.57 -5.08
CA THR A 524 8.91 -22.46 -5.85
C THR A 524 9.36 -23.83 -6.34
N ASP A 525 10.26 -23.89 -7.32
CA ASP A 525 10.84 -25.16 -7.77
C ASP A 525 12.05 -25.57 -6.90
N VAL A 526 12.64 -24.60 -6.21
CA VAL A 526 13.76 -24.75 -5.26
C VAL A 526 13.35 -24.54 -3.79
N PHE A 527 14.22 -24.95 -2.86
CA PHE A 527 14.13 -24.55 -1.46
C PHE A 527 14.70 -23.13 -1.31
N PRO A 528 13.88 -22.12 -0.99
CA PRO A 528 14.31 -20.73 -0.94
C PRO A 528 15.22 -20.51 0.27
N THR A 529 16.37 -19.86 0.05
CA THR A 529 17.34 -19.48 1.09
C THR A 529 17.49 -17.97 1.22
N SER A 530 17.23 -17.22 0.14
CA SER A 530 17.25 -15.76 0.11
C SER A 530 16.20 -15.23 -0.86
N LEU A 531 15.78 -13.98 -0.65
CA LEU A 531 14.73 -13.33 -1.44
C LEU A 531 15.13 -11.90 -1.79
N ALA A 532 14.79 -11.47 -2.99
CA ALA A 532 14.81 -10.06 -3.38
C ALA A 532 13.59 -9.74 -4.26
N ILE A 533 13.05 -8.54 -4.16
CA ILE A 533 11.89 -8.12 -4.96
C ILE A 533 12.31 -7.06 -5.98
N SER A 534 11.75 -7.13 -7.19
CA SER A 534 11.93 -6.09 -8.20
C SER A 534 11.38 -4.74 -7.69
N PRO A 535 11.97 -3.59 -8.08
CA PRO A 535 11.42 -2.28 -7.74
C PRO A 535 9.97 -2.05 -8.16
N ARG A 536 9.54 -2.70 -9.25
CA ARG A 536 8.14 -2.67 -9.75
C ARG A 536 7.19 -3.63 -9.04
N GLU A 537 7.69 -4.44 -8.12
CA GLU A 537 6.91 -5.42 -7.35
C GLU A 537 6.15 -6.44 -8.20
N ASP A 538 6.63 -6.71 -9.42
CA ASP A 538 6.04 -7.71 -10.32
C ASP A 538 6.77 -9.05 -10.27
N THR A 539 8.03 -9.05 -9.82
CA THR A 539 8.92 -10.21 -9.82
C THR A 539 9.60 -10.40 -8.46
N LEU A 540 9.50 -11.62 -7.93
CA LEU A 540 10.24 -12.09 -6.76
C LEU A 540 11.41 -12.95 -7.24
N TYR A 541 12.63 -12.57 -6.86
CA TYR A 541 13.84 -13.35 -7.07
C TYR A 541 14.10 -14.24 -5.86
N VAL A 542 14.30 -15.53 -6.10
CA VAL A 542 14.43 -16.56 -5.08
C VAL A 542 15.78 -17.24 -5.22
N GLY A 543 16.61 -17.14 -4.19
CA GLY A 543 17.90 -17.83 -4.13
C GLY A 543 17.76 -19.20 -3.50
N SER A 544 18.66 -20.11 -3.84
CA SER A 544 18.71 -21.47 -3.31
C SER A 544 20.13 -22.02 -3.27
N ALA A 545 20.30 -23.21 -2.69
CA ALA A 545 21.59 -23.90 -2.65
C ALA A 545 22.21 -24.20 -4.04
N ASN A 546 21.42 -24.19 -5.12
CA ASN A 546 21.89 -24.60 -6.46
C ASN A 546 21.69 -23.53 -7.54
N GLY A 547 21.10 -22.38 -7.22
CA GLY A 547 20.65 -21.45 -8.25
C GLY A 547 19.75 -20.33 -7.76
N ALA A 548 19.30 -19.50 -8.69
CA ALA A 548 18.29 -18.47 -8.48
C ALA A 548 17.12 -18.63 -9.46
N GLU A 549 15.91 -18.27 -9.04
CA GLU A 549 14.68 -18.26 -9.83
C GLU A 549 14.06 -16.85 -9.84
N ALA A 550 13.46 -16.46 -10.95
CA ALA A 550 12.60 -15.29 -11.05
C ALA A 550 11.15 -15.77 -11.13
N VAL A 551 10.32 -15.34 -10.17
CA VAL A 551 8.92 -15.75 -10.05
C VAL A 551 8.03 -14.52 -10.20
N THR A 552 7.12 -14.53 -11.17
CA THR A 552 6.13 -13.46 -11.31
C THR A 552 5.15 -13.52 -10.14
N ILE A 553 4.98 -12.41 -9.41
CA ILE A 553 4.10 -12.35 -8.23
C ILE A 553 2.64 -12.59 -8.62
N ARG A 554 2.19 -11.97 -9.72
CA ARG A 554 0.80 -12.07 -10.19
C ARG A 554 0.39 -13.50 -10.57
N ASP A 555 1.20 -14.15 -11.40
CA ASP A 555 0.85 -15.47 -11.98
C ASP A 555 1.45 -16.63 -11.18
N ARG A 556 2.28 -16.33 -10.16
CA ARG A 556 2.95 -17.31 -9.27
C ARG A 556 3.75 -18.35 -10.04
N SER A 557 4.38 -17.91 -11.14
CA SER A 557 5.07 -18.78 -12.08
C SER A 557 6.54 -18.43 -12.18
N VAL A 558 7.39 -19.45 -12.20
CA VAL A 558 8.82 -19.28 -12.49
C VAL A 558 8.96 -18.93 -13.98
N VAL A 559 9.55 -17.77 -14.27
CA VAL A 559 9.75 -17.29 -15.65
C VAL A 559 11.18 -17.48 -16.15
N SER A 560 12.15 -17.49 -15.23
CA SER A 560 13.57 -17.64 -15.52
C SER A 560 14.28 -18.34 -14.36
N SER A 561 15.34 -19.08 -14.65
CA SER A 561 16.22 -19.67 -13.63
C SER A 561 17.67 -19.66 -14.08
N ALA A 562 18.58 -19.59 -13.10
CA ALA A 562 20.01 -19.68 -13.30
C ALA A 562 20.60 -20.67 -12.29
N ALA A 563 21.50 -21.54 -12.73
CA ALA A 563 22.20 -22.48 -11.88
C ALA A 563 23.63 -22.01 -11.61
N PHE A 564 24.12 -22.24 -10.40
CA PHE A 564 25.47 -21.85 -9.99
C PHE A 564 26.24 -23.02 -9.37
N LEU A 565 27.56 -22.96 -9.50
CA LEU A 565 28.49 -23.83 -8.78
C LEU A 565 28.78 -23.21 -7.41
N GLY A 566 27.84 -23.35 -6.48
CA GLY A 566 27.90 -22.75 -5.15
C GLY A 566 26.50 -22.40 -4.62
N SER A 567 26.41 -22.14 -3.33
CA SER A 567 25.14 -21.78 -2.69
C SER A 567 24.86 -20.29 -2.86
N VAL A 568 23.63 -19.95 -3.24
CA VAL A 568 23.16 -18.56 -3.19
C VAL A 568 22.86 -18.20 -1.75
N VAL A 569 23.65 -17.29 -1.18
CA VAL A 569 23.49 -16.85 0.20
C VAL A 569 22.62 -15.60 0.33
N ASP A 570 22.64 -14.73 -0.67
CA ASP A 570 21.88 -13.49 -0.67
C ASP A 570 21.69 -12.93 -2.09
N LEU A 571 20.68 -12.09 -2.26
CA LEU A 571 20.26 -11.50 -3.54
C LEU A 571 19.98 -10.01 -3.36
N ALA A 572 20.34 -9.19 -4.36
CA ALA A 572 19.90 -7.80 -4.41
C ALA A 572 19.66 -7.35 -5.85
N VAL A 573 18.64 -6.52 -6.06
CA VAL A 573 18.22 -6.03 -7.38
C VAL A 573 18.68 -4.58 -7.55
N SER A 574 19.07 -4.19 -8.76
CA SER A 574 19.35 -2.78 -9.07
C SER A 574 18.10 -1.91 -8.91
N PRO A 575 18.21 -0.63 -8.49
CA PRO A 575 17.04 0.22 -8.27
C PRO A 575 16.19 0.50 -9.52
N ASN A 576 16.78 0.38 -10.71
CA ASN A 576 16.07 0.44 -11.99
C ASN A 576 15.53 -0.94 -12.45
N GLY A 577 15.84 -2.02 -11.73
CA GLY A 577 15.29 -3.36 -11.95
C GLY A 577 15.88 -4.12 -13.14
N ASP A 578 16.99 -3.67 -13.73
CA ASP A 578 17.60 -4.28 -14.91
C ASP A 578 18.64 -5.36 -14.59
N GLN A 579 19.21 -5.34 -13.39
CA GLN A 579 20.28 -6.23 -12.94
C GLN A 579 19.93 -6.90 -11.62
N LEU A 580 20.29 -8.17 -11.50
CA LEU A 580 20.26 -8.93 -10.26
C LEU A 580 21.70 -9.27 -9.87
N TYR A 581 22.04 -9.01 -8.62
CA TYR A 581 23.32 -9.39 -8.02
C TYR A 581 23.11 -10.60 -7.11
N VAL A 582 23.91 -11.63 -7.33
CA VAL A 582 23.79 -12.92 -6.64
C VAL A 582 25.07 -13.21 -5.87
N ALA A 583 24.99 -13.25 -4.55
CA ALA A 583 26.11 -13.62 -3.70
C ALA A 583 26.26 -15.15 -3.66
N LEU A 584 27.43 -15.63 -4.09
CA LEU A 584 27.77 -17.05 -4.16
C LEU A 584 28.81 -17.39 -3.09
N ALA A 585 28.56 -18.49 -2.39
CA ALA A 585 29.45 -19.04 -1.37
C ALA A 585 29.78 -20.52 -1.59
N GLY A 586 30.84 -21.00 -0.95
CA GLY A 586 31.31 -22.38 -0.99
C GLY A 586 32.26 -22.67 -2.14
N LEU A 587 31.74 -23.24 -3.24
CA LEU A 587 32.58 -23.62 -4.39
C LEU A 587 33.03 -22.42 -5.25
N SER A 588 32.27 -21.34 -5.20
CA SER A 588 32.59 -20.06 -5.84
C SER A 588 32.36 -18.95 -4.82
N HIS A 589 33.40 -18.19 -4.48
CA HIS A 589 33.31 -17.00 -3.64
C HIS A 589 33.22 -15.76 -4.55
N ALA A 590 32.01 -15.37 -4.93
CA ALA A 590 31.83 -14.36 -5.97
C ALA A 590 30.48 -13.63 -5.87
N ILE A 591 30.36 -12.53 -6.62
CA ILE A 591 29.08 -11.93 -6.95
C ILE A 591 28.83 -12.14 -8.45
N ALA A 592 27.77 -12.88 -8.80
CA ALA A 592 27.31 -12.97 -10.18
C ALA A 592 26.38 -11.80 -10.50
N VAL A 593 26.63 -11.12 -11.61
CA VAL A 593 25.82 -10.01 -12.13
C VAL A 593 25.01 -10.54 -13.29
N LEU A 594 23.69 -10.54 -13.13
CA LEU A 594 22.74 -11.11 -14.09
C LEU A 594 21.87 -10.01 -14.69
N ASP A 595 21.38 -10.20 -15.91
CA ASP A 595 20.20 -9.47 -16.36
C ASP A 595 18.99 -9.96 -15.54
N ALA A 596 18.26 -9.04 -14.92
CA ALA A 596 17.21 -9.43 -13.97
C ALA A 596 16.05 -10.21 -14.64
N PRO A 597 15.54 -9.82 -15.83
CA PRO A 597 14.38 -10.50 -16.42
C PRO A 597 14.65 -11.95 -16.85
N HIS A 598 15.84 -12.25 -17.41
CA HIS A 598 16.14 -13.58 -17.96
C HIS A 598 17.16 -14.37 -17.13
N LEU A 599 17.70 -13.78 -16.07
CA LEU A 599 18.73 -14.36 -15.22
C LEU A 599 19.98 -14.85 -15.97
N ARG A 600 20.35 -14.18 -17.08
CA ARG A 600 21.59 -14.54 -17.79
C ARG A 600 22.76 -13.84 -17.11
N VAL A 601 23.78 -14.64 -16.78
CA VAL A 601 25.02 -14.12 -16.20
C VAL A 601 25.73 -13.25 -17.23
N ALA A 602 25.83 -11.97 -16.92
CA ALA A 602 26.57 -10.99 -17.72
C ALA A 602 28.03 -10.91 -17.28
N HIS A 603 28.26 -10.98 -15.96
CA HIS A 603 29.57 -10.75 -15.37
C HIS A 603 29.71 -11.47 -14.01
N VAL A 604 30.95 -11.71 -13.56
CA VAL A 604 31.24 -12.28 -12.25
C VAL A 604 32.38 -11.48 -11.60
N ILE A 605 32.16 -11.10 -10.35
CA ILE A 605 33.11 -10.35 -9.52
C ILE A 605 33.70 -11.33 -8.50
N GLU A 606 35.00 -11.61 -8.60
CA GLU A 606 35.68 -12.51 -7.66
C GLU A 606 35.82 -11.85 -6.28
N LEU A 607 35.62 -12.65 -5.22
CA LEU A 607 35.82 -12.26 -3.82
C LEU A 607 36.92 -13.10 -3.17
N ASP A 608 37.55 -12.54 -2.15
CA ASP A 608 38.62 -13.24 -1.42
C ASP A 608 38.11 -14.25 -0.38
N ASN A 609 36.84 -14.16 0.04
CA ASN A 609 36.18 -15.05 1.01
C ASN A 609 34.69 -15.17 0.70
N ASP A 610 34.00 -16.09 1.40
CA ASP A 610 32.54 -16.21 1.34
C ASP A 610 31.83 -14.88 1.69
N PRO A 611 30.93 -14.38 0.82
CA PRO A 611 29.99 -13.35 1.19
C PRO A 611 28.92 -13.92 2.14
N SER A 612 28.34 -13.07 2.98
CA SER A 612 27.19 -13.43 3.83
C SER A 612 25.97 -12.54 3.64
N ARG A 613 26.15 -11.31 3.14
CA ARG A 613 25.09 -10.36 2.82
C ARG A 613 25.49 -9.43 1.68
N ILE A 614 24.53 -9.00 0.87
CA ILE A 614 24.74 -7.96 -0.16
C ILE A 614 23.63 -6.90 -0.12
N LEU A 615 23.99 -5.67 -0.45
CA LEU A 615 23.10 -4.52 -0.59
C LEU A 615 23.45 -3.78 -1.88
N VAL A 616 22.49 -3.01 -2.41
CA VAL A 616 22.71 -2.18 -3.61
C VAL A 616 22.36 -0.74 -3.29
N ALA A 617 23.33 0.15 -3.49
CA ALA A 617 23.19 1.58 -3.31
C ALA A 617 23.09 2.31 -4.67
N SER A 618 22.36 3.42 -4.72
CA SER A 618 22.26 4.29 -5.90
C SER A 618 22.25 5.78 -5.50
N TYR A 619 23.00 6.61 -6.25
CA TYR A 619 23.25 8.03 -5.88
C TYR A 619 23.43 9.05 -7.02
#